data_AF-A0A0E3QA79-F1
#
_entry.id   AF-A0A0E3QA79-F1
#
_cell.length_a   1.000
_cell.length_b   1.000
_cell.length_c   1.000
_cell.angle_alpha   90.00
_cell.angle_beta   90.00
_cell.angle_gamma   90.00
#
_symmetry.space_group_name_H-M   'P 1'
#
loop_
_entity.id
_entity.type
_entity.pdbx_description
1 polymer ?
#
loop_
_entity_poly.entity_id
_entity_poly.type
_entity_poly.pdbx_seq_one_letter_code
_entity_poly.pdbx_strand_id
1 'polypeptide(L)'
;MLKITPYLGIIVLIVSIGGLWYPVLGYFLLLVFAALFLISPFRGRWFCGNLCPRGSFVDFWVSKISRKKKIPPTLRSLSIRLPIFFLLMGFMGYRISNAIGSLNTFEKIGMVFVMMCLVTTAIATLLGSYLSPRTWCSFCPMGTAQRLLGGKKYPLKLEKEKCINCKKCEKVCPMQLKITQDAANPDCIKCGRCVDVCPKDALQF
;
A
#
# COMPACT_ATOMS: atom_id res chain seq x y z
N MET A 1 6.05 8.50 15.93
CA MET A 1 5.53 7.11 16.15
C MET A 1 4.04 6.98 15.76
N LEU A 2 3.72 6.79 14.48
CA LEU A 2 2.41 6.22 14.12
C LEU A 2 2.56 4.69 14.07
N LYS A 3 1.96 4.07 15.10
CA LYS A 3 1.89 2.62 15.32
C LYS A 3 1.24 1.98 14.10
N ILE A 4 2.01 1.34 13.23
CA ILE A 4 1.46 0.27 12.39
C ILE A 4 0.95 -0.75 13.39
N THR A 5 -0.36 -0.79 13.62
CA THR A 5 -0.96 -1.73 14.57
C THR A 5 -0.71 -3.13 14.03
N PRO A 6 0.15 -3.94 14.67
CA PRO A 6 0.53 -5.26 14.16
C PRO A 6 -0.71 -6.14 13.93
N TYR A 7 -1.77 -5.90 14.71
CA TYR A 7 -3.08 -6.51 14.61
C TYR A 7 -3.74 -6.41 13.23
N LEU A 8 -3.51 -5.32 12.47
CA LEU A 8 -4.06 -5.19 11.12
C LEU A 8 -3.46 -6.20 10.13
N GLY A 9 -2.22 -6.64 10.36
CA GLY A 9 -1.59 -7.67 9.53
C GLY A 9 -2.27 -9.03 9.68
N ILE A 10 -2.73 -9.36 10.90
CA ILE A 10 -3.41 -10.62 11.21
C ILE A 10 -4.76 -10.70 10.48
N ILE A 11 -5.47 -9.58 10.35
CA ILE A 11 -6.75 -9.52 9.62
C ILE A 11 -6.60 -9.98 8.17
N VAL A 12 -5.49 -9.64 7.49
CA VAL A 12 -5.25 -10.13 6.12
C VAL A 12 -5.10 -11.64 6.07
N LEU A 13 -4.42 -12.22 7.04
CA LEU A 13 -4.25 -13.67 7.10
C LEU A 13 -5.57 -14.37 7.37
N ILE A 14 -6.38 -13.84 8.31
CA ILE A 14 -7.71 -14.37 8.61
C ILE A 14 -8.61 -14.29 7.37
N VAL A 15 -8.66 -13.16 6.69
CA VAL A 15 -9.48 -13.00 5.48
C VAL A 15 -8.96 -13.88 4.33
N SER A 16 -7.64 -14.04 4.18
CA SER A 16 -7.06 -14.83 3.08
C SER A 16 -7.21 -16.34 3.30
N ILE A 17 -7.02 -16.83 4.53
CA ILE A 17 -7.06 -18.26 4.86
C ILE A 17 -8.49 -18.68 5.25
N GLY A 18 -9.12 -17.92 6.16
CA GLY A 18 -10.49 -18.17 6.60
C GLY A 18 -11.52 -17.89 5.50
N GLY A 19 -11.22 -16.96 4.58
CA GLY A 19 -12.09 -16.67 3.44
C GLY A 19 -12.22 -17.82 2.43
N LEU A 20 -11.31 -18.80 2.45
CA LEU A 20 -11.43 -20.01 1.62
C LEU A 20 -12.59 -20.91 2.07
N TRP A 21 -12.89 -20.88 3.37
CA TRP A 21 -13.98 -21.65 3.99
C TRP A 21 -15.24 -20.80 4.14
N TYR A 22 -15.09 -19.49 4.38
CA TYR A 22 -16.18 -18.53 4.56
C TYR A 22 -16.05 -17.36 3.57
N PRO A 23 -16.59 -17.49 2.33
CA PRO A 23 -16.47 -16.47 1.28
C PRO A 23 -17.02 -15.09 1.69
N VAL A 24 -17.94 -15.06 2.66
CA VAL A 24 -18.54 -13.84 3.22
C VAL A 24 -17.49 -12.91 3.82
N LEU A 25 -16.36 -13.43 4.32
CA LEU A 25 -15.25 -12.60 4.83
C LEU A 25 -14.63 -11.70 3.76
N GLY A 26 -14.78 -12.04 2.47
CA GLY A 26 -14.33 -11.21 1.35
C GLY A 26 -14.99 -9.82 1.33
N TYR A 27 -16.22 -9.68 1.82
CA TYR A 27 -16.94 -8.39 1.86
C TYR A 27 -16.30 -7.39 2.82
N PHE A 28 -15.55 -7.84 3.83
CA PHE A 28 -14.77 -6.94 4.69
C PHE A 28 -13.79 -6.08 3.89
N LEU A 29 -13.29 -6.58 2.75
CA LEU A 29 -12.39 -5.84 1.88
C LEU A 29 -13.08 -4.64 1.22
N LEU A 30 -14.39 -4.70 0.96
CA LEU A 30 -15.13 -3.56 0.44
C LEU A 30 -15.16 -2.42 1.45
N LEU A 31 -15.29 -2.71 2.74
CA LEU A 31 -15.19 -1.69 3.80
C LEU A 31 -13.80 -1.03 3.82
N VAL A 32 -12.74 -1.84 3.66
CA VAL A 32 -11.36 -1.34 3.56
C VAL A 32 -11.18 -0.45 2.33
N PHE A 33 -11.74 -0.84 1.18
CA PHE A 33 -11.68 -0.04 -0.04
C PHE A 33 -12.49 1.25 0.11
N ALA A 34 -13.68 1.20 0.67
CA ALA A 34 -14.50 2.39 0.95
C ALA A 34 -13.74 3.36 1.85
N ALA A 35 -13.16 2.90 2.96
CA ALA A 35 -12.35 3.74 3.84
C ALA A 35 -11.15 4.38 3.09
N LEU A 36 -10.48 3.62 2.24
CA LEU A 36 -9.36 4.10 1.43
C LEU A 36 -9.80 5.21 0.46
N PHE A 37 -10.92 5.04 -0.24
CA PHE A 37 -11.46 6.03 -1.17
C PHE A 37 -12.01 7.27 -0.46
N LEU A 38 -12.59 7.13 0.73
CA LEU A 38 -13.07 8.25 1.54
C LEU A 38 -11.92 9.09 2.11
N ILE A 39 -10.83 8.46 2.55
CA ILE A 39 -9.68 9.17 3.16
C ILE A 39 -8.77 9.80 2.09
N SER A 40 -8.71 9.20 0.89
CA SER A 40 -7.76 9.62 -0.15
C SER A 40 -7.89 11.10 -0.59
N PRO A 41 -9.09 11.67 -0.79
CA PRO A 41 -9.23 13.08 -1.16
C PRO A 41 -8.69 14.06 -0.11
N PHE A 42 -8.72 13.69 1.17
CA PHE A 42 -8.30 14.56 2.28
C PHE A 42 -6.84 14.36 2.64
N ARG A 43 -6.41 13.11 2.84
CA ARG A 43 -5.05 12.75 3.30
C ARG A 43 -4.26 11.90 2.31
N GLY A 44 -4.64 11.85 1.03
CA GLY A 44 -3.92 11.14 -0.03
C GLY A 44 -3.59 9.69 0.35
N ARG A 45 -2.33 9.27 0.13
CA ARG A 45 -1.86 7.90 0.42
C ARG A 45 -1.63 7.57 1.91
N TRP A 46 -2.17 8.35 2.84
CA TRP A 46 -1.99 8.12 4.29
C TRP A 46 -2.50 6.74 4.75
N PHE A 47 -3.58 6.23 4.15
CA PHE A 47 -4.13 4.90 4.44
C PHE A 47 -3.11 3.78 4.23
N CYS A 48 -2.35 3.84 3.12
CA CYS A 48 -1.30 2.86 2.79
C CYS A 48 -0.20 2.77 3.87
N GLY A 49 0.11 3.89 4.54
CA GLY A 49 1.14 3.97 5.56
C GLY A 49 0.68 3.57 6.95
N ASN A 50 -0.60 3.76 7.28
CA ASN A 50 -1.09 3.72 8.66
C ASN A 50 -2.17 2.65 8.91
N LEU A 51 -3.08 2.41 7.97
CA LEU A 51 -4.22 1.49 8.16
C LEU A 51 -4.22 0.28 7.22
N CYS A 52 -3.36 0.24 6.20
CA CYS A 52 -3.39 -0.85 5.24
C CYS A 52 -3.04 -2.19 5.89
N PRO A 53 -4.00 -3.15 5.94
CA PRO A 53 -3.78 -4.45 6.57
C PRO A 53 -2.61 -5.22 5.93
N ARG A 54 -2.56 -5.20 4.59
CA ARG A 54 -1.48 -5.85 3.81
C ARG A 54 -0.14 -5.19 4.08
N GLY A 55 -0.12 -3.87 4.15
CA GLY A 55 1.09 -3.09 4.45
C GLY A 55 1.67 -3.43 5.82
N SER A 56 0.81 -3.58 6.83
CA SER A 56 1.20 -4.01 8.17
C SER A 56 1.80 -5.42 8.16
N PHE A 57 1.19 -6.35 7.43
CA PHE A 57 1.66 -7.73 7.31
C PHE A 57 3.09 -7.80 6.74
N VAL A 58 3.36 -7.14 5.61
CA VAL A 58 4.71 -7.14 5.03
C VAL A 58 5.74 -6.40 5.88
N ASP A 59 5.36 -5.31 6.55
CA ASP A 59 6.29 -4.57 7.40
C ASP A 59 6.65 -5.29 8.70
N PHE A 60 5.77 -6.10 9.27
CA PHE A 60 6.04 -6.78 10.54
C PHE A 60 6.69 -8.16 10.34
N TRP A 61 6.19 -8.93 9.37
CA TRP A 61 6.62 -10.32 9.16
C TRP A 61 7.69 -10.41 8.07
N VAL A 62 7.45 -9.81 6.91
CA VAL A 62 8.37 -9.93 5.76
C VAL A 62 9.62 -9.06 5.94
N SER A 63 9.56 -7.98 6.72
CA SER A 63 10.75 -7.16 7.00
C SER A 63 11.87 -7.90 7.72
N LYS A 64 11.55 -8.97 8.48
CA LYS A 64 12.53 -9.82 9.18
C LYS A 64 13.31 -10.72 8.22
N ILE A 65 12.68 -11.15 7.13
CA ILE A 65 13.27 -12.05 6.14
C ILE A 65 13.77 -11.33 4.87
N SER A 66 13.43 -10.06 4.72
CA SER A 66 13.71 -9.29 3.51
C SER A 66 15.19 -9.02 3.30
N ARG A 67 15.65 -9.17 2.04
CA ARG A 67 17.01 -8.81 1.60
C ARG A 67 17.26 -7.30 1.51
N LYS A 68 16.24 -6.46 1.78
CA LYS A 68 16.31 -4.99 1.83
C LYS A 68 16.99 -4.35 0.61
N LYS A 69 16.85 -4.96 -0.58
CA LYS A 69 17.36 -4.41 -1.84
C LYS A 69 16.58 -3.15 -2.23
N LYS A 70 17.19 -2.32 -3.07
CA LYS A 70 16.54 -1.10 -3.60
C LYS A 70 15.39 -1.48 -4.53
N ILE A 71 14.28 -0.76 -4.44
CA ILE A 71 13.14 -0.91 -5.35
C ILE A 71 13.56 -0.30 -6.70
N PRO A 72 13.50 -1.04 -7.81
CA PRO A 72 13.88 -0.50 -9.12
C PRO A 72 12.97 0.68 -9.50
N PRO A 73 13.53 1.78 -10.03
CA PRO A 73 12.76 2.98 -10.37
C PRO A 73 11.68 2.71 -11.42
N THR A 74 11.92 1.71 -12.28
CA THR A 74 10.99 1.23 -13.31
C THR A 74 9.64 0.81 -12.72
N LEU A 75 9.62 0.11 -11.58
CA LEU A 75 8.38 -0.32 -10.89
C LEU A 75 7.59 0.84 -10.25
N ARG A 76 8.15 2.05 -10.21
CA ARG A 76 7.46 3.26 -9.74
C ARG A 76 6.94 4.12 -10.87
N SER A 77 7.39 3.88 -12.11
CA SER A 77 6.96 4.63 -13.27
C SER A 77 5.46 4.48 -13.49
N LEU A 78 4.81 5.59 -13.85
CA LEU A 78 3.38 5.60 -14.16
C LEU A 78 3.07 4.69 -15.36
N SER A 79 4.01 4.56 -16.31
CA SER A 79 3.88 3.72 -17.50
C SER A 79 3.75 2.24 -17.20
N ILE A 80 4.30 1.74 -16.08
CA ILE A 80 4.14 0.34 -15.64
C ILE A 80 2.96 0.21 -14.66
N ARG A 81 2.73 1.25 -13.86
CA ARG A 81 1.66 1.24 -12.87
C ARG A 81 0.27 1.27 -13.49
N LEU A 82 0.06 2.01 -14.57
CA LEU A 82 -1.23 2.09 -15.28
C LEU A 82 -1.64 0.76 -15.94
N PRO A 83 -0.80 0.07 -16.74
CA PRO A 83 -1.21 -1.20 -17.33
C PRO A 83 -1.48 -2.27 -16.26
N ILE A 84 -0.69 -2.32 -15.18
CA ILE A 84 -0.95 -3.22 -14.04
C ILE A 84 -2.30 -2.88 -13.38
N PHE A 85 -2.60 -1.59 -13.22
CA PHE A 85 -3.89 -1.14 -12.68
C PHE A 85 -5.06 -1.62 -13.54
N PHE A 86 -5.02 -1.36 -14.85
CA PHE A 86 -6.08 -1.78 -15.77
C PHE A 86 -6.19 -3.30 -15.89
N LEU A 87 -5.05 -4.02 -15.88
CA LEU A 87 -5.03 -5.48 -15.91
C LEU A 87 -5.69 -6.08 -14.67
N LEU A 88 -5.28 -5.67 -13.47
CA LEU A 88 -5.83 -6.24 -12.22
C LEU A 88 -7.28 -5.82 -11.98
N MET A 89 -7.62 -4.56 -12.25
CA MET A 89 -8.99 -4.07 -12.08
C MET A 89 -9.92 -4.65 -13.15
N GLY A 90 -9.45 -4.77 -14.40
CA GLY A 90 -10.17 -5.40 -15.50
C GLY A 90 -10.39 -6.89 -15.26
N PHE A 91 -9.37 -7.61 -14.77
CA PHE A 91 -9.50 -9.02 -14.40
C PHE A 91 -10.50 -9.22 -13.26
N MET A 92 -10.46 -8.36 -12.23
CA MET A 92 -11.45 -8.40 -11.15
C MET A 92 -12.86 -8.11 -11.68
N GLY A 93 -13.02 -7.10 -12.53
CA GLY A 93 -14.30 -6.76 -13.17
C GLY A 93 -14.85 -7.92 -14.00
N TYR A 94 -14.00 -8.55 -14.82
CA TYR A 94 -14.37 -9.72 -15.62
C TYR A 94 -14.83 -10.91 -14.77
N ARG A 95 -14.12 -11.19 -13.67
CA ARG A 95 -14.50 -12.25 -12.72
C ARG A 95 -15.83 -11.97 -12.02
N ILE A 96 -16.11 -10.70 -11.71
CA ILE A 96 -17.40 -10.29 -11.13
C ILE A 96 -18.52 -10.40 -12.17
N SER A 97 -18.32 -9.93 -13.41
CA SER A 97 -19.32 -10.04 -14.48
C SER A 97 -19.72 -11.48 -14.77
N ASN A 98 -18.76 -12.41 -14.77
CA ASN A 98 -19.04 -13.85 -14.93
C ASN A 98 -19.73 -14.48 -13.71
N ALA A 99 -19.69 -13.83 -12.54
CA ALA A 99 -20.38 -14.29 -11.33
C ALA A 99 -21.83 -13.80 -11.25
N ILE A 100 -22.15 -12.67 -11.90
CA ILE A 100 -23.48 -12.06 -11.96
C ILE A 100 -24.38 -12.93 -12.85
N GLY A 101 -25.41 -13.54 -12.27
CA GLY A 101 -26.37 -14.40 -12.98
C GLY A 101 -26.42 -15.85 -12.49
N SER A 102 -25.69 -16.21 -11.43
CA SER A 102 -25.79 -17.53 -10.81
C SER A 102 -26.59 -17.52 -9.50
N LEU A 103 -27.24 -18.64 -9.16
CA LEU A 103 -28.07 -18.77 -7.93
C LEU A 103 -27.29 -18.45 -6.63
N ASN A 104 -25.95 -18.55 -6.63
CA ASN A 104 -25.06 -18.22 -5.50
C ASN A 104 -24.13 -17.02 -5.80
N THR A 105 -24.67 -15.96 -6.42
CA THR A 105 -23.88 -14.77 -6.82
C THR A 105 -23.10 -14.15 -5.66
N PHE A 106 -23.69 -14.09 -4.45
CA PHE A 106 -23.04 -13.50 -3.27
C PHE A 106 -21.77 -14.26 -2.83
N GLU A 107 -21.84 -15.59 -2.75
CA GLU A 107 -20.69 -16.40 -2.33
C GLU A 107 -19.55 -16.36 -3.35
N LYS A 108 -19.89 -16.40 -4.65
CA LYS A 108 -18.88 -16.32 -5.72
C LYS A 108 -18.18 -14.97 -5.74
N ILE A 109 -18.90 -13.87 -5.54
CA ILE A 109 -18.31 -12.53 -5.45
C ILE A 109 -17.36 -12.46 -4.25
N GLY A 110 -17.79 -12.95 -3.08
CA GLY A 110 -16.94 -13.04 -1.89
C GLY A 110 -15.64 -13.83 -2.16
N MET A 111 -15.77 -14.99 -2.81
CA MET A 111 -14.63 -15.84 -3.18
C MET A 111 -13.67 -15.15 -4.16
N VAL A 112 -14.17 -14.35 -5.11
CA VAL A 112 -13.32 -13.55 -6.01
C VAL A 112 -12.45 -12.57 -5.22
N PHE A 113 -13.03 -11.86 -4.23
CA PHE A 113 -12.28 -10.92 -3.39
C PHE A 113 -11.24 -11.62 -2.51
N VAL A 114 -11.58 -12.76 -1.92
CA VAL A 114 -10.65 -13.59 -1.13
C VAL A 114 -9.50 -14.07 -2.00
N MET A 115 -9.79 -14.68 -3.16
CA MET A 115 -8.77 -15.18 -4.09
C MET A 115 -7.85 -14.07 -4.58
N MET A 116 -8.41 -12.91 -4.94
CA MET A 116 -7.62 -11.72 -5.29
C MET A 116 -6.69 -11.32 -4.15
N CYS A 117 -7.20 -11.28 -2.91
CA CYS A 117 -6.39 -10.93 -1.76
C CYS A 117 -5.31 -11.95 -1.45
N LEU A 118 -5.60 -13.24 -1.57
CA LEU A 118 -4.64 -14.32 -1.37
C LEU A 118 -3.51 -14.23 -2.40
N VAL A 119 -3.83 -14.18 -3.70
CA VAL A 119 -2.84 -14.11 -4.78
C VAL A 119 -2.00 -12.85 -4.66
N THR A 120 -2.63 -11.69 -4.49
CA THR A 120 -1.88 -10.42 -4.41
C THR A 120 -1.09 -10.28 -3.11
N THR A 121 -1.49 -10.94 -2.02
CA THR A 121 -0.70 -11.01 -0.77
C THR A 121 0.47 -11.98 -0.91
N ALA A 122 0.30 -13.11 -1.61
CA ALA A 122 1.40 -14.02 -1.94
C ALA A 122 2.46 -13.30 -2.79
N ILE A 123 2.05 -12.60 -3.85
CA ILE A 123 2.98 -11.80 -4.68
C ILE A 123 3.66 -10.71 -3.85
N ALA A 124 2.91 -10.00 -2.99
CA ALA A 124 3.50 -8.98 -2.12
C ALA A 124 4.53 -9.55 -1.15
N THR A 125 4.31 -10.77 -0.66
CA THR A 125 5.23 -11.48 0.25
C THR A 125 6.50 -11.91 -0.48
N LEU A 126 6.37 -12.50 -1.67
CA LEU A 126 7.52 -12.91 -2.51
C LEU A 126 8.38 -11.73 -2.93
N LEU A 127 7.76 -10.63 -3.37
CA LEU A 127 8.49 -9.41 -3.73
C LEU A 127 9.07 -8.72 -2.49
N GLY A 128 8.36 -8.77 -1.37
CA GLY A 128 8.81 -8.22 -0.10
C GLY A 128 10.06 -8.92 0.43
N SER A 129 10.11 -10.25 0.31
CA SER A 129 11.25 -11.05 0.77
C SER A 129 12.47 -10.89 -0.14
N TYR A 130 12.28 -10.90 -1.47
CA TYR A 130 13.40 -10.78 -2.42
C TYR A 130 13.96 -9.35 -2.54
N LEU A 131 13.08 -8.33 -2.49
CA LEU A 131 13.46 -6.92 -2.65
C LEU A 131 13.32 -6.15 -1.34
N SER A 132 12.21 -5.43 -1.19
CA SER A 132 11.89 -4.58 -0.05
C SER A 132 10.43 -4.81 0.36
N PRO A 133 10.08 -4.76 1.66
CA PRO A 133 8.73 -5.05 2.15
C PRO A 133 7.62 -4.23 1.47
N ARG A 134 7.92 -3.01 1.01
CA ARG A 134 6.95 -2.12 0.33
C ARG A 134 7.02 -2.11 -1.19
N THR A 135 7.68 -3.09 -1.81
CA THR A 135 7.78 -3.18 -3.28
C THR A 135 6.39 -3.28 -3.91
N TRP A 136 5.49 -4.12 -3.36
CA TRP A 136 4.11 -4.21 -3.86
C TRP A 136 3.37 -2.87 -3.81
N CYS A 137 3.58 -2.06 -2.76
CA CYS A 137 2.94 -0.76 -2.61
C CYS A 137 3.35 0.26 -3.70
N SER A 138 4.41 0.01 -4.47
CA SER A 138 4.84 0.89 -5.56
C SER A 138 4.02 0.74 -6.83
N PHE A 139 3.34 -0.39 -7.04
CA PHE A 139 2.51 -0.64 -8.23
C PHE A 139 1.13 -1.20 -7.89
N CYS A 140 0.81 -1.37 -6.60
CA CYS A 140 -0.51 -1.80 -6.13
C CYS A 140 -1.63 -0.92 -6.72
N PRO A 141 -2.69 -1.51 -7.29
CA PRO A 141 -3.75 -0.76 -7.97
C PRO A 141 -4.44 0.25 -7.05
N MET A 142 -4.66 -0.11 -5.78
CA MET A 142 -5.23 0.81 -4.79
C MET A 142 -4.29 1.97 -4.45
N GLY A 143 -2.99 1.72 -4.39
CA GLY A 143 -1.98 2.77 -4.19
C GLY A 143 -1.90 3.73 -5.38
N THR A 144 -2.08 3.21 -6.60
CA THR A 144 -2.22 4.00 -7.84
C THR A 144 -3.44 4.90 -7.79
N ALA A 145 -4.60 4.34 -7.45
CA ALA A 145 -5.84 5.10 -7.32
C ALA A 145 -5.68 6.25 -6.32
N GLN A 146 -5.10 6.00 -5.14
CA GLN A 146 -4.88 7.07 -4.15
C GLN A 146 -3.88 8.14 -4.62
N ARG A 147 -2.85 7.76 -5.39
CA ARG A 147 -1.94 8.74 -5.99
C ARG A 147 -2.70 9.67 -6.93
N LEU A 148 -3.56 9.11 -7.78
CA LEU A 148 -4.32 9.87 -8.77
C LEU A 148 -5.37 10.78 -8.11
N LEU A 149 -6.10 10.25 -7.11
CA LEU A 149 -7.18 10.99 -6.43
C LEU A 149 -6.67 12.07 -5.46
N GLY A 150 -5.57 11.81 -4.74
CA GLY A 150 -5.16 12.67 -3.63
C GLY A 150 -3.66 12.76 -3.39
N GLY A 151 -2.82 12.38 -4.36
CA GLY A 151 -1.37 12.31 -4.19
C GLY A 151 -0.73 13.63 -3.78
N LYS A 152 -1.26 14.77 -4.22
CA LYS A 152 -0.74 16.12 -3.89
C LYS A 152 -1.27 16.71 -2.58
N LYS A 153 -2.25 16.08 -1.94
CA LYS A 153 -2.86 16.59 -0.69
C LYS A 153 -1.94 16.34 0.49
N TYR A 154 -1.85 17.24 1.45
CA TYR A 154 -1.05 17.07 2.68
C TYR A 154 0.41 16.59 2.39
N PRO A 155 1.16 17.32 1.53
CA PRO A 155 2.51 16.93 1.14
C PRO A 155 3.49 17.12 2.30
N LEU A 156 4.53 16.30 2.35
CA LEU A 156 5.66 16.53 3.24
C LEU A 156 6.41 17.78 2.79
N LYS A 157 6.65 18.71 3.72
CA LYS A 157 7.42 19.93 3.51
C LYS A 157 8.82 19.76 4.10
N LEU A 158 9.81 20.25 3.37
CA LEU A 158 11.21 20.29 3.80
C LEU A 158 11.65 21.75 3.91
N GLU A 159 12.02 22.16 5.12
CA GLU A 159 12.64 23.45 5.37
C GLU A 159 14.13 23.35 5.03
N LYS A 160 14.49 23.88 3.85
CA LYS A 160 15.86 23.78 3.32
C LYS A 160 16.90 24.43 4.25
N GLU A 161 16.52 25.51 4.94
CA GLU A 161 17.39 26.25 5.86
C GLU A 161 17.81 25.41 7.07
N LYS A 162 16.92 24.57 7.59
CA LYS A 162 17.20 23.66 8.72
C LYS A 162 17.85 22.34 8.26
N CYS A 163 17.81 22.05 6.96
CA CYS A 163 18.25 20.77 6.42
C CYS A 163 19.78 20.70 6.28
N ILE A 164 20.41 19.84 7.07
CA ILE A 164 21.86 19.57 6.98
C ILE A 164 22.23 18.47 5.97
N ASN A 165 21.33 18.10 5.06
CA ASN A 165 21.53 17.07 4.02
C ASN A 165 22.11 15.72 4.51
N CYS A 166 21.79 15.30 5.74
CA CYS A 166 22.34 14.06 6.33
C CYS A 166 21.77 12.76 5.74
N LYS A 167 20.72 12.85 4.90
CA LYS A 167 20.03 11.73 4.22
C LYS A 167 19.47 10.62 5.14
N LYS A 168 19.39 10.84 6.46
CA LYS A 168 18.75 9.90 7.40
C LYS A 168 17.28 9.64 7.05
N CYS A 169 16.55 10.68 6.64
CA CYS A 169 15.16 10.59 6.19
C CYS A 169 14.96 9.63 5.02
N GLU A 170 15.88 9.61 4.05
CA GLU A 170 15.81 8.75 2.87
C GLU A 170 16.11 7.28 3.23
N LYS A 171 17.03 7.04 4.17
CA LYS A 171 17.36 5.70 4.67
C LYS A 171 16.19 5.03 5.40
N VAL A 172 15.41 5.79 6.17
CA VAL A 172 14.25 5.25 6.92
C VAL A 172 12.98 5.17 6.09
N CYS A 173 12.95 5.81 4.91
CA CYS A 173 11.76 5.86 4.06
C CYS A 173 11.44 4.45 3.53
N PRO A 174 10.29 3.85 3.88
CA PRO A 174 9.96 2.50 3.42
C PRO A 174 9.68 2.46 1.90
N MET A 175 9.25 3.59 1.34
CA MET A 175 9.09 3.81 -0.10
C MET A 175 10.40 4.23 -0.79
N GLN A 176 11.53 4.30 -0.08
CA GLN A 176 12.86 4.71 -0.54
C GLN A 176 12.80 5.93 -1.50
N LEU A 177 12.11 6.98 -1.06
CA LEU A 177 11.95 8.24 -1.81
C LEU A 177 13.14 9.16 -1.54
N LYS A 178 13.52 9.96 -2.53
CA LYS A 178 14.56 10.99 -2.41
C LYS A 178 13.98 12.26 -1.80
N ILE A 179 13.73 12.24 -0.49
CA ILE A 179 13.05 13.31 0.25
C ILE A 179 13.79 14.65 0.14
N THR A 180 15.12 14.63 0.07
CA THR A 180 15.92 15.87 -0.04
C THR A 180 15.75 16.57 -1.38
N GLN A 181 15.38 15.83 -2.44
CA GLN A 181 15.17 16.36 -3.79
C GLN A 181 13.70 16.69 -4.04
N ASP A 182 12.80 15.81 -3.60
CA ASP A 182 11.36 15.91 -3.82
C ASP A 182 10.60 15.47 -2.56
N ALA A 183 10.44 16.38 -1.62
CA ALA A 183 9.69 16.14 -0.38
C ALA A 183 8.19 15.96 -0.66
N ALA A 184 7.64 16.67 -1.63
CA ALA A 184 6.22 16.64 -2.01
C ALA A 184 5.86 15.47 -2.94
N ASN A 185 6.70 14.42 -2.99
CA ASN A 185 6.50 13.31 -3.89
C ASN A 185 5.14 12.62 -3.67
N PRO A 186 4.29 12.45 -4.70
CA PRO A 186 2.94 11.88 -4.53
C PRO A 186 2.94 10.37 -4.19
N ASP A 187 4.09 9.69 -4.21
CA ASP A 187 4.25 8.32 -3.71
C ASP A 187 4.51 8.24 -2.21
N CYS A 188 4.62 9.38 -1.52
CA CYS A 188 4.73 9.43 -0.08
C CYS A 188 3.46 8.87 0.58
N ILE A 189 3.62 7.81 1.37
CA ILE A 189 2.55 7.17 2.14
C ILE A 189 2.28 7.86 3.50
N LYS A 190 2.96 8.99 3.77
CA LYS A 190 2.74 9.85 4.95
C LYS A 190 2.78 9.09 6.28
N CYS A 191 3.82 8.27 6.43
CA CYS A 191 4.03 7.42 7.61
C CYS A 191 4.75 8.09 8.78
N GLY A 192 5.21 9.34 8.64
CA GLY A 192 5.88 10.06 9.73
C GLY A 192 7.34 9.69 10.03
N ARG A 193 7.82 8.51 9.60
CA ARG A 193 9.17 8.01 9.97
C ARG A 193 10.32 8.97 9.67
N CYS A 194 10.24 9.73 8.57
CA CYS A 194 11.25 10.71 8.20
C CYS A 194 11.27 11.94 9.10
N VAL A 195 10.11 12.36 9.62
CA VAL A 195 9.97 13.44 10.60
C VAL A 195 10.56 12.98 11.93
N ASP A 196 10.17 11.79 12.39
CA ASP A 196 10.61 11.21 13.69
C ASP A 196 12.15 11.08 13.81
N VAL A 197 12.87 10.87 12.70
CA VAL A 197 14.34 10.66 12.71
C VAL A 197 15.14 11.93 12.40
N CYS A 198 14.48 13.05 12.08
CA CYS A 198 15.17 14.25 11.64
C CYS A 198 15.84 14.95 12.83
N PRO A 199 17.18 15.10 12.87
CA PRO A 199 17.87 15.68 14.03
C PRO A 199 17.73 17.21 14.15
N LYS A 200 17.10 17.86 13.16
CA LYS A 200 16.95 19.33 13.06
C LYS A 200 15.51 19.76 12.83
N ASP A 201 14.56 18.82 12.96
CA ASP A 201 13.13 19.07 12.76
C ASP A 201 12.81 19.82 11.45
N ALA A 202 13.58 19.54 10.40
CA ALA A 202 13.46 20.22 9.10
C ALA A 202 12.29 19.70 8.25
N LEU A 203 11.53 18.71 8.75
CA LEU A 203 10.49 17.99 8.01
C LEU A 203 9.16 18.06 8.76
N GLN A 204 8.09 18.43 8.06
CA GLN A 204 6.74 18.56 8.62
C GLN A 204 5.65 18.22 7.58
N PHE A 205 4.46 17.84 8.03
CA PHE A 205 3.29 17.53 7.19
C PHE A 205 2.25 18.65 7.20
#